data_AF-A0A7C4ZXL2-F1
#
_entry.id   AF-A0A7C4ZXL2-F1
#
_cell.length_a   1.000
_cell.length_b   1.000
_cell.length_c   1.000
_cell.angle_alpha   90.00
_cell.angle_beta   90.00
_cell.angle_gamma   90.00
#
_symmetry.space_group_name_H-M   'P 1'
#
loop_
_entity.id
_entity.type
_entity.pdbx_description
1 polymer ?
#
loop_
_entity_poly.entity_id
_entity_poly.type
_entity_poly.pdbx_seq_one_letter_code
_entity_poly.pdbx_strand_id
1 'polypeptide(L)'
;MEIDKAVSALSSKLRREVLKIISKEPMTVIQVLEELRKRKFDVKYRESVYRALEKLVDSELVEKCYIKEKGLCYKLKVKIVKIDLTKGEIETQ
;
A
#
# COMPACT_ATOMS: atom_id res chain seq x y z
N MET A 1 -8.38 -12.09 -0.94
CA MET A 1 -7.82 -11.29 -2.05
C MET A 1 -8.15 -11.94 -3.39
N GLU A 2 -8.74 -11.17 -4.32
CA GLU A 2 -8.96 -11.59 -5.72
C GLU A 2 -7.77 -11.18 -6.59
N ILE A 3 -7.42 -12.00 -7.60
CA ILE A 3 -6.29 -11.74 -8.50
C ILE A 3 -6.39 -10.38 -9.19
N ASP A 4 -7.58 -10.02 -9.69
CA ASP A 4 -7.82 -8.75 -10.39
C ASP A 4 -7.58 -7.54 -9.49
N LYS A 5 -8.01 -7.64 -8.22
CA LYS A 5 -7.76 -6.59 -7.21
C LYS A 5 -6.28 -6.47 -6.91
N ALA A 6 -5.57 -7.59 -6.73
CA ALA A 6 -4.14 -7.61 -6.47
C ALA A 6 -3.34 -7.00 -7.63
N VAL A 7 -3.60 -7.44 -8.87
CA VAL A 7 -2.90 -6.97 -10.07
C VAL A 7 -3.23 -5.50 -10.34
N SER A 8 -4.50 -5.10 -10.24
CA SER A 8 -4.91 -3.70 -10.39
C SER A 8 -4.23 -2.82 -9.34
N ALA A 9 -4.19 -3.22 -8.07
CA ALA A 9 -3.49 -2.49 -7.02
C ALA A 9 -1.98 -2.42 -7.27
N LEU A 10 -1.33 -3.51 -7.67
CA LEU A 10 0.11 -3.56 -7.90
C LEU A 10 0.56 -2.91 -9.23
N SER A 11 -0.34 -2.67 -10.18
CA SER A 11 -0.01 -2.04 -11.47
C SER A 11 0.55 -0.61 -11.36
N SER A 12 0.20 0.13 -10.30
CA SER A 12 0.63 1.52 -10.11
C SER A 12 2.02 1.63 -9.47
N LYS A 13 2.89 2.42 -10.10
CA LYS A 13 4.23 2.76 -9.57
C LYS A 13 4.13 3.43 -8.19
N LEU A 14 3.21 4.36 -7.99
CA LEU A 14 2.99 5.03 -6.71
C LEU A 14 2.61 4.02 -5.62
N ARG A 15 1.65 3.12 -5.89
CA ARG A 15 1.21 2.12 -4.91
C ARG A 15 2.35 1.18 -4.52
N ARG A 16 3.19 0.75 -5.48
CA ARG A 16 4.38 -0.06 -5.18
C ARG A 16 5.41 0.69 -4.32
N GLU A 17 5.62 1.98 -4.53
CA GLU A 17 6.51 2.76 -3.67
C GLU A 17 5.94 3.00 -2.26
N VAL A 18 4.63 3.24 -2.16
CA VAL A 18 3.93 3.33 -0.87
C VAL A 18 4.11 2.04 -0.07
N LEU A 19 3.95 0.86 -0.69
CA LEU A 19 4.19 -0.44 -0.03
C LEU A 19 5.60 -0.55 0.56
N LYS A 20 6.64 -0.11 -0.17
CA LYS A 20 8.04 -0.09 0.30
C LYS A 20 8.30 0.93 1.42
N ILE A 21 7.41 1.90 1.63
CA ILE A 21 7.52 2.89 2.71
C ILE A 21 6.90 2.31 3.97
N ILE A 22 5.64 1.86 3.89
CA ILE A 22 4.87 1.34 5.03
C ILE A 22 5.30 -0.07 5.46
N SER A 23 6.15 -0.75 4.66
CA SER A 23 6.77 -2.03 5.05
C SER A 23 7.75 -1.88 6.22
N LYS A 24 8.23 -0.66 6.51
CA LYS A 24 9.16 -0.39 7.61
C LYS A 24 8.43 -0.28 8.94
N GLU A 25 7.35 0.49 8.96
CA GLU A 25 6.50 0.72 10.13
C GLU A 25 5.13 1.24 9.66
N PRO A 26 4.08 1.16 10.49
CA PRO A 26 2.81 1.80 10.19
C PRO A 26 2.94 3.33 10.12
N MET A 27 2.43 3.92 9.05
CA MET A 27 2.55 5.36 8.80
C MET A 27 1.20 6.01 8.47
N THR A 28 1.06 7.29 8.82
CA THR A 28 -0.07 8.12 8.38
C THR A 28 0.11 8.56 6.92
N VAL A 29 -0.96 9.05 6.29
CA VAL A 29 -0.89 9.60 4.92
C VAL A 29 0.17 10.71 4.79
N ILE A 30 0.29 11.55 5.83
CA ILE A 30 1.24 12.66 5.85
C ILE A 30 2.68 12.13 5.90
N GLN A 31 2.95 11.17 6.79
CA GLN A 31 4.26 10.52 6.88
C GLN A 31 4.66 9.83 5.57
N VAL A 32 3.73 9.14 4.91
CA VAL A 32 3.99 8.52 3.61
C VAL A 32 4.33 9.56 2.53
N LEU A 33 3.61 10.69 2.50
CA LEU A 33 3.91 11.78 1.57
C LEU A 33 5.30 12.38 1.81
N GLU A 34 5.69 12.57 3.07
CA GLU A 34 7.03 13.05 3.44
C GLU A 34 8.11 12.07 2.99
N GLU A 35 7.94 10.78 3.22
CA GLU A 35 8.88 9.74 2.78
C GLU A 35 8.98 9.65 1.24
N LEU A 36 7.87 9.81 0.52
CA LEU A 36 7.88 9.90 -0.94
C LEU A 36 8.69 11.10 -1.43
N ARG A 37 8.52 12.27 -0.79
CA ARG A 37 9.29 13.49 -1.12
C ARG A 37 10.77 13.31 -0.82
N LYS A 38 11.14 12.70 0.31
CA LYS A 38 12.55 12.36 0.63
C LYS A 38 13.18 11.45 -0.43
N ARG A 39 12.40 10.54 -1.01
CA ARG A 39 12.82 9.68 -2.14
C ARG A 39 12.80 10.37 -3.50
N LYS A 40 12.55 11.69 -3.56
CA LYS A 40 12.38 12.47 -4.81
C LYS A 40 11.30 11.90 -5.73
N PHE A 41 10.29 11.25 -5.16
CA PHE A 41 9.15 10.74 -5.92
C PHE A 41 8.16 11.89 -6.16
N ASP A 42 7.83 12.15 -7.43
CA ASP A 42 6.95 13.25 -7.81
C ASP A 42 5.49 12.96 -7.46
N VAL A 43 5.09 13.38 -6.26
CA VAL A 43 3.70 13.39 -5.79
C VAL A 43 3.38 14.75 -5.21
N LYS A 44 2.51 15.47 -5.91
CA LYS A 44 2.12 16.84 -5.56
C LYS A 44 1.10 16.91 -4.43
N TYR A 45 0.14 15.98 -4.38
CA TYR A 45 -1.05 16.08 -3.53
C TYR A 45 -1.17 14.94 -2.52
N ARG A 46 -1.53 15.29 -1.28
CA ARG A 46 -1.86 14.33 -0.20
C ARG A 46 -2.99 13.39 -0.61
N GLU A 47 -3.98 13.90 -1.33
CA GLU A 47 -5.13 13.13 -1.82
C GLU A 47 -4.70 11.96 -2.72
N SER A 48 -3.67 12.14 -3.53
CA SER A 48 -3.12 11.06 -4.37
C SER A 48 -2.55 9.92 -3.53
N VAL A 49 -1.89 10.24 -2.41
CA VAL A 49 -1.37 9.25 -1.45
C VAL A 49 -2.51 8.55 -0.72
N TYR A 50 -3.50 9.31 -0.26
CA TYR A 50 -4.69 8.76 0.38
C TYR A 50 -5.40 7.74 -0.53
N ARG A 51 -5.73 8.13 -1.77
CA ARG A 51 -6.36 7.22 -2.75
C ARG A 51 -5.49 6.00 -3.08
N ALA A 52 -4.17 6.16 -3.10
CA ALA A 52 -3.25 5.05 -3.31
C ALA A 52 -3.33 4.03 -2.16
N LEU A 53 -3.36 4.50 -0.91
CA LEU A 53 -3.51 3.67 0.29
C LEU A 53 -4.88 2.99 0.34
N GLU A 54 -5.96 3.71 0.05
CA GLU A 54 -7.32 3.12 0.05
C GLU A 54 -7.44 2.00 -0.98
N LYS A 55 -6.86 2.16 -2.18
CA LYS A 55 -6.82 1.07 -3.18
C LYS A 55 -6.02 -0.15 -2.72
N LEU A 56 -4.97 0.05 -1.92
CA LEU A 56 -4.19 -1.06 -1.35
C LEU A 56 -4.94 -1.75 -0.19
N VAL A 57 -5.79 -1.02 0.52
CA VAL A 57 -6.68 -1.58 1.55
C VAL A 57 -7.80 -2.39 0.91
N ASP A 58 -8.43 -1.87 -0.14
CA ASP A 58 -9.47 -2.58 -0.90
C ASP A 58 -8.94 -3.88 -1.54
N SER A 59 -7.65 -3.92 -1.89
CA SER A 59 -6.99 -5.14 -2.37
C SER A 59 -6.46 -6.05 -1.26
N GLU A 60 -6.75 -5.77 0.02
CA GLU A 60 -6.29 -6.53 1.19
C GLU A 60 -4.77 -6.62 1.37
N LEU A 61 -3.97 -5.82 0.65
CA LEU A 61 -2.50 -5.80 0.78
C LEU A 61 -2.06 -4.97 2.00
N VAL A 62 -2.90 -4.04 2.42
CA VAL A 62 -2.67 -3.08 3.49
C VAL A 62 -3.85 -3.08 4.44
N GLU A 63 -3.59 -2.87 5.72
CA GLU A 63 -4.62 -2.70 6.74
C GLU A 63 -4.55 -1.30 7.36
N LYS A 64 -5.70 -0.81 7.83
CA LYS A 64 -5.80 0.40 8.65
C LYS A 64 -5.62 0.02 10.11
N CYS A 65 -4.81 0.79 10.84
CA CYS A 65 -4.65 0.64 12.28
C CYS A 65 -4.67 2.00 12.97
N TYR A 66 -5.05 2.04 14.24
CA TYR A 66 -5.03 3.27 15.03
C TYR A 66 -3.90 3.22 16.04
N ILE A 67 -2.98 4.18 15.97
CA ILE A 67 -1.88 4.33 16.92
C ILE A 67 -2.17 5.57 17.76
N LYS A 68 -2.28 5.43 19.08
CA LYS A 68 -2.74 6.50 20.00
C LYS A 68 -2.05 7.86 19.77
N GLU A 69 -0.75 7.85 19.48
CA GLU A 69 0.06 9.07 19.29
C GLU A 69 0.04 9.62 17.85
N LYS A 70 -0.23 8.77 16.86
CA LYS A 70 -0.16 9.12 15.42
C LYS A 70 -1.54 9.29 14.76
N GLY A 71 -2.59 8.69 15.32
CA GLY A 71 -3.93 8.60 14.72
C GLY A 71 -4.06 7.40 13.76
N LEU A 72 -4.78 7.61 12.64
CA LEU A 72 -5.00 6.59 11.62
C LEU A 72 -3.73 6.34 10.80
N CYS A 73 -3.23 5.12 10.89
CA CYS A 73 -2.06 4.64 10.17
C CYS A 73 -2.43 3.51 9.21
N TYR A 74 -1.52 3.26 8.27
CA TYR A 74 -1.59 2.19 7.30
C TYR A 74 -0.38 1.27 7.49
N LYS A 75 -0.63 -0.04 7.53
CA LYS A 75 0.37 -1.06 7.76
C LYS A 75 0.31 -2.11 6.66
N LEU A 76 1.48 -2.58 6.24
CA LEU A 76 1.58 -3.71 5.32
C LEU A 76 0.96 -4.97 5.97
N LYS A 77 -0.04 -5.55 5.32
CA LYS A 77 -0.69 -6.79 5.76
C LYS A 77 -0.09 -8.02 5.08
N VAL A 78 0.20 -7.91 3.79
CA VAL A 78 0.76 -9.00 2.97
C VAL A 78 2.15 -8.60 2.48
N LYS A 79 3.16 -9.44 2.75
CA LYS A 79 4.53 -9.18 2.35
C LYS A 79 4.85 -9.82 1.00
N ILE A 80 4.34 -11.02 0.77
CA ILE A 80 4.59 -11.80 -0.44
C ILE A 80 3.25 -12.19 -1.06
N VAL A 81 3.12 -11.97 -2.36
CA VAL A 81 2.00 -12.43 -3.18
C VAL A 81 2.54 -13.43 -4.19
N LYS A 82 2.00 -14.65 -4.19
CA LYS A 82 2.26 -15.67 -5.21
C LYS A 82 1.02 -15.84 -6.05
N ILE A 83 1.18 -15.83 -7.37
CA ILE A 83 0.09 -15.96 -8.32
C ILE A 83 0.39 -17.19 -9.17
N ASP A 84 -0.48 -18.19 -9.12
CA ASP A 84 -0.47 -19.30 -10.07
C ASP A 84 -1.23 -18.86 -11.33
N LEU A 85 -0.50 -18.59 -12.41
CA LEU A 85 -1.08 -18.13 -13.67
C LEU A 85 -1.87 -19.21 -14.41
N THR A 86 -1.65 -20.49 -14.09
CA THR A 86 -2.35 -21.62 -14.72
C THR A 86 -3.69 -21.89 -14.06
N LYS A 87 -3.79 -21.61 -12.75
CA LYS A 87 -5.02 -21.83 -11.97
C LYS A 87 -5.80 -20.56 -11.66
N GLY A 88 -5.18 -19.39 -11.83
CA GLY A 88 -5.77 -18.11 -11.41
C GLY A 88 -5.84 -17.96 -9.89
N GLU A 89 -5.06 -18.73 -9.14
CA GLU A 89 -5.07 -18.77 -7.68
C GLU A 89 -4.03 -17.80 -7.10
N ILE A 90 -4.32 -17.27 -5.91
CA ILE A 90 -3.46 -16.33 -5.22
C ILE A 90 -3.17 -16.79 -3.78
N GLU A 91 -1.90 -16.83 -3.43
CA GLU A 91 -1.43 -17.14 -2.08
C GLU A 91 -0.68 -15.95 -1.50
N THR A 92 -0.85 -15.70 -0.20
CA THR A 92 -0.25 -14.56 0.50
C THR A 92 0.53 -15.01 1.73
N GLN A 93 1.71 -14.41 1.95
CA GLN A 93 2.55 -14.63 3.14
C GLN A 93 3.01 -13.32 3.77
#